data_AF-V8N5L1-F1
#
_entry.id   AF-V8N5L1-F1
#
_cell.length_a   1.000
_cell.length_b   1.000
_cell.length_c   1.000
_cell.angle_alpha   90.00
_cell.angle_beta   90.00
_cell.angle_gamma   90.00
#
_symmetry.space_group_name_H-M   'P 1'
#
loop_
_entity.id
_entity.type
_entity.pdbx_description
1 polymer ?
#
loop_
_entity_poly.entity_id
_entity_poly.type
_entity_poly.pdbx_seq_one_letter_code
_entity_poly.pdbx_strand_id
1 'polypeptide(L)'
;MEVVDLGTISKIKIRHDNTLPRPDWYLEKVEILNDATDSVYLFECERWLSRKKEDLSIERILWEKNYDPDCLSIENASLNRGNNANLKYKKTNSSALDGSFIPYHIVLTTGKEYDSSTSSRVFLIVIGPQENSTGHMWLDLPEEKTQFAASSVEKFSVMGIDTVCCNGP
;
A
#
# COMPACT_ATOMS: atom_id res chain seq x y z
N MET A 1 -6.39 29.44 -2.12
CA MET A 1 -5.16 28.72 -1.74
C MET A 1 -5.58 27.27 -1.70
N GLU A 2 -5.27 26.52 -2.76
CA GLU A 2 -5.68 25.11 -2.91
C GLU A 2 -5.07 24.27 -1.80
N VAL A 3 -5.90 23.45 -1.17
CA VAL A 3 -5.44 22.36 -0.30
C VAL A 3 -4.92 21.29 -1.26
N VAL A 4 -3.62 21.28 -1.51
CA VAL A 4 -2.98 20.20 -2.28
C VAL A 4 -3.05 18.95 -1.40
N ASP A 5 -3.90 18.00 -1.79
CA ASP A 5 -4.06 16.72 -1.12
C ASP A 5 -2.83 15.85 -1.45
N LEU A 6 -1.78 16.01 -0.64
CA LEU A 6 -0.50 15.33 -0.80
C LEU A 6 -0.63 13.88 -0.32
N GLY A 7 -0.67 12.92 -1.24
CA GLY A 7 -0.13 11.58 -0.99
C GLY A 7 -0.96 10.63 -0.13
N THR A 8 -2.29 10.77 -0.09
CA THR A 8 -3.16 9.73 0.48
C THR A 8 -3.13 8.46 -0.39
N ILE A 9 -3.06 7.28 0.24
CA ILE A 9 -3.18 5.99 -0.46
C ILE A 9 -4.65 5.61 -0.51
N SER A 10 -5.23 5.42 -1.70
CA SER A 10 -6.61 4.95 -1.86
C SER A 10 -6.70 3.42 -1.79
N LYS A 11 -5.78 2.76 -2.51
CA LYS A 11 -5.69 1.31 -2.59
C LYS A 11 -4.29 0.87 -2.94
N ILE A 12 -4.02 -0.41 -2.70
CA ILE A 12 -2.80 -1.06 -3.14
C ILE A 12 -3.11 -2.25 -4.03
N LYS A 13 -2.17 -2.57 -4.91
CA LYS A 13 -2.13 -3.84 -5.63
C LYS A 13 -0.90 -4.61 -5.20
N ILE A 14 -1.10 -5.78 -4.60
CA ILE A 14 -0.02 -6.70 -4.25
C ILE A 14 -0.09 -7.95 -5.10
N ARG A 15 1.06 -8.42 -5.59
CA ARG A 15 1.15 -9.54 -6.53
C ARG A 15 2.52 -10.22 -6.44
N HIS A 16 2.55 -11.53 -6.71
CA HIS A 16 3.79 -12.24 -7.00
C HIS A 16 3.91 -12.58 -8.48
N ASP A 17 5.13 -12.78 -8.96
CA ASP A 17 5.41 -13.04 -10.38
C ASP A 17 5.17 -14.50 -10.81
N ASN A 18 5.03 -15.42 -9.85
CA ASN A 18 4.79 -16.86 -10.07
C ASN A 18 5.92 -17.54 -10.88
N THR A 19 7.15 -16.99 -10.82
CA THR A 19 8.28 -17.49 -11.61
C THR A 19 9.07 -18.59 -10.92
N LEU A 20 9.03 -18.64 -9.58
CA LEU A 20 9.79 -19.59 -8.75
C LEU A 20 8.91 -20.72 -8.18
N PRO A 21 9.52 -21.85 -7.74
CA PRO A 21 8.78 -22.97 -7.15
C PRO A 21 7.95 -22.57 -5.93
N ARG A 22 6.86 -23.29 -5.65
CA ARG A 22 5.93 -22.97 -4.54
C ARG A 22 5.48 -21.50 -4.57
N PRO A 23 4.76 -21.07 -5.63
CA PRO A 23 4.32 -19.70 -5.76
C PRO A 23 3.10 -19.36 -4.89
N ASP A 24 2.41 -20.39 -4.38
CA ASP A 24 1.18 -20.24 -3.61
C ASP A 24 1.47 -19.51 -2.29
N TRP A 25 0.87 -18.35 -2.10
CA TRP A 25 1.13 -17.49 -0.95
C TRP A 25 -0.15 -17.20 -0.21
N TYR A 26 -0.17 -17.34 1.12
CA TYR A 26 -1.25 -16.79 1.93
C TYR A 26 -0.76 -15.52 2.61
N LEU A 27 -1.30 -14.39 2.16
CA LEU A 27 -0.98 -13.08 2.71
C LEU A 27 -2.03 -12.71 3.75
N GLU A 28 -1.57 -12.46 4.98
CA GLU A 28 -2.44 -12.03 6.08
C GLU A 28 -2.74 -10.52 5.96
N LYS A 29 -1.69 -9.69 5.92
CA LYS A 29 -1.83 -8.23 5.85
C LYS A 29 -0.59 -7.53 5.30
N VAL A 30 -0.80 -6.27 4.88
CA VAL A 30 0.23 -5.31 4.47
C VAL A 30 0.10 -4.05 5.32
N GLU A 31 1.19 -3.60 5.93
CA GLU A 31 1.28 -2.29 6.59
C GLU A 31 2.23 -1.39 5.80
N ILE A 32 1.86 -0.13 5.61
CA ILE A 32 2.64 0.85 4.83
C ILE A 32 2.74 2.13 5.62
N LEU A 33 3.97 2.61 5.81
CA LEU A 33 4.25 3.97 6.24
C LEU A 33 4.73 4.78 5.03
N ASN A 34 4.05 5.90 4.77
CA ASN A 34 4.46 6.92 3.82
C ASN A 34 5.27 7.98 4.56
N ASP A 35 6.58 8.04 4.34
CA ASP A 35 7.47 8.97 5.07
C ASP A 35 7.25 10.44 4.74
N ALA A 36 6.71 10.75 3.54
CA ALA A 36 6.44 12.13 3.17
C ALA A 36 5.28 12.71 3.98
N THR A 37 4.30 11.88 4.38
CA THR A 37 3.09 12.30 5.09
C THR A 37 3.03 11.80 6.54
N ASP A 38 4.00 10.99 6.96
CA ASP A 38 4.02 10.30 8.26
C ASP A 38 2.73 9.50 8.53
N SER A 39 2.11 9.00 7.44
CA SER A 39 0.82 8.31 7.48
C SER A 39 1.01 6.80 7.42
N VAL A 40 0.29 6.08 8.28
CA VAL A 40 0.33 4.62 8.37
C VAL A 40 -0.98 4.03 7.87
N TYR A 41 -0.88 3.04 7.00
CA TYR A 41 -1.99 2.34 6.37
C TYR A 41 -1.92 0.85 6.68
N LEU A 42 -3.08 0.24 6.95
CA LEU A 42 -3.23 -1.19 7.19
C LEU A 42 -4.22 -1.78 6.20
N PHE A 43 -3.75 -2.74 5.41
CA PHE A 43 -4.54 -3.49 4.45
C PHE A 43 -4.61 -4.96 4.87
N GLU A 44 -5.78 -5.37 5.38
CA GLU A 44 -6.07 -6.78 5.61
C GLU A 44 -6.28 -7.49 4.26
N CYS A 45 -5.68 -8.67 4.13
CA CYS A 45 -5.77 -9.49 2.92
C CYS A 45 -6.45 -10.83 3.23
N GLU A 46 -5.90 -11.61 4.16
CA GLU A 46 -6.38 -12.92 4.64
C GLU A 46 -6.81 -13.89 3.51
N ARG A 47 -6.08 -13.89 2.40
CA ARG A 47 -6.45 -14.63 1.18
C ARG A 47 -5.24 -15.22 0.45
N TRP A 48 -5.50 -16.23 -0.36
CA TRP A 48 -4.51 -16.94 -1.16
C TRP A 48 -4.18 -16.21 -2.46
N LEU A 49 -2.93 -15.78 -2.63
CA LEU A 49 -2.39 -15.44 -3.94
C LEU A 49 -1.83 -16.72 -4.57
N SER A 50 -2.63 -17.38 -5.41
CA SER A 50 -2.32 -18.70 -5.95
C SER A 50 -3.07 -18.94 -7.26
N ARG A 51 -2.48 -19.70 -8.19
CA ARG A 51 -3.18 -20.19 -9.40
C ARG A 51 -3.95 -21.50 -9.18
N LYS A 52 -3.95 -22.05 -7.96
CA LYS A 52 -4.47 -23.38 -7.65
C LYS A 52 -5.38 -23.40 -6.41
N LYS A 53 -5.21 -22.42 -5.52
CA LYS A 53 -5.98 -22.28 -4.29
C LYS A 53 -6.98 -21.13 -4.43
N GLU A 54 -8.06 -21.24 -3.68
CA GLU A 54 -9.12 -20.23 -3.58
C GLU A 54 -9.67 -19.76 -4.94
N ASP A 55 -9.51 -18.49 -5.29
CA ASP A 55 -10.07 -17.87 -6.50
C ASP A 55 -9.11 -17.90 -7.70
N LEU A 56 -8.03 -18.67 -7.61
CA LEU A 56 -7.03 -18.85 -8.67
C LEU A 56 -6.35 -17.53 -9.10
N SER A 57 -6.40 -16.50 -8.25
CA SER A 57 -5.77 -15.21 -8.48
C SER A 57 -4.46 -15.09 -7.70
N ILE A 58 -3.42 -14.60 -8.38
CA ILE A 58 -2.09 -14.30 -7.80
C ILE A 58 -1.91 -12.82 -7.44
N GLU A 59 -3.00 -12.05 -7.44
CA GLU A 59 -3.00 -10.64 -7.08
C GLU A 59 -4.18 -10.27 -6.19
N ARG A 60 -4.01 -9.20 -5.41
CA ARG A 60 -5.06 -8.59 -4.58
C ARG A 60 -5.04 -7.09 -4.73
N ILE A 61 -6.22 -6.50 -4.91
CA ILE A 61 -6.45 -5.06 -4.80
C ILE A 61 -7.12 -4.82 -3.45
N LEU A 62 -6.45 -4.08 -2.57
CA LEU A 62 -6.90 -3.84 -1.20
C LEU A 62 -7.14 -2.34 -1.01
N TRP A 63 -8.33 -1.99 -0.55
CA TRP A 63 -8.75 -0.60 -0.35
C TRP A 63 -8.44 -0.15 1.07
N GLU A 64 -8.09 1.12 1.22
CA GLU A 64 -7.91 1.71 2.54
C GLU A 64 -9.29 1.81 3.20
N LYS A 65 -9.41 1.29 4.43
CA LYS A 65 -10.72 1.09 5.09
C LYS A 65 -11.43 2.40 5.42
N ASN A 66 -10.71 3.51 5.54
CA ASN A 66 -11.25 4.82 5.85
C ASN A 66 -11.32 5.71 4.59
N TYR A 67 -11.14 5.14 3.40
CA TYR A 67 -11.18 5.90 2.16
C TYR A 67 -12.64 6.15 1.82
N ASP A 68 -13.12 7.32 2.22
CA ASP A 68 -14.42 7.83 1.85
C ASP A 68 -14.26 8.78 0.64
N PRO A 69 -14.59 8.34 -0.59
CA PRO A 69 -14.51 9.18 -1.79
C PRO A 69 -15.47 10.36 -1.73
N ASP A 70 -16.56 10.27 -0.97
CA ASP A 70 -17.55 11.33 -0.81
C ASP A 70 -17.11 12.36 0.25
N CYS A 71 -16.27 12.01 1.23
CA CYS A 71 -15.72 12.96 2.20
C CYS A 71 -14.74 13.98 1.59
N LEU A 72 -14.10 13.65 0.45
CA LEU A 72 -13.25 14.58 -0.31
C LEU A 72 -14.08 15.68 -1.02
N SER A 73 -15.40 15.58 -1.01
CA SER A 73 -16.31 16.56 -1.63
C SER A 73 -16.83 17.65 -0.67
N ILE A 74 -16.51 17.58 0.62
CA ILE A 74 -17.06 18.49 1.64
C ILE A 74 -16.09 19.64 1.93
N GLU A 75 -15.92 20.55 0.97
CA GLU A 75 -15.40 21.90 1.28
C GLU A 75 -16.42 23.02 1.08
N ASN A 76 -17.67 22.72 0.73
CA ASN A 76 -18.72 23.75 0.54
C ASN A 76 -19.99 23.62 1.41
N ALA A 77 -20.07 22.64 2.33
CA ALA A 77 -21.17 22.60 3.28
C ALA A 77 -20.77 23.26 4.60
N SER A 78 -21.15 24.53 4.72
CA SER A 78 -21.00 25.37 5.91
C SER A 78 -21.39 24.65 7.21
N LEU A 79 -20.54 24.82 8.23
CA LEU A 79 -20.81 24.85 9.67
C LEU A 79 -22.17 24.28 10.11
N ASN A 80 -22.17 23.14 10.81
CA ASN A 80 -22.68 23.03 12.17
C ASN A 80 -22.62 21.59 12.72
N ARG A 81 -22.22 21.50 14.01
CA ARG A 81 -22.65 20.49 15.00
C ARG A 81 -21.72 19.29 15.24
N GLY A 82 -20.76 19.50 16.14
CA GLY A 82 -20.69 18.78 17.43
C GLY A 82 -20.04 17.40 17.48
N ASN A 83 -18.93 17.36 18.23
CA ASN A 83 -18.39 16.27 19.07
C ASN A 83 -17.31 15.34 18.49
N ASN A 84 -16.07 15.64 18.91
CA ASN A 84 -15.03 14.75 19.46
C ASN A 84 -14.70 13.41 18.76
N ALA A 85 -13.65 13.42 17.93
CA ALA A 85 -12.54 12.47 18.03
C ALA A 85 -11.27 13.10 17.43
N ASN A 86 -10.17 13.03 18.17
CA ASN A 86 -8.90 13.69 17.91
C ASN A 86 -8.06 12.82 16.96
N LEU A 87 -8.01 13.16 15.67
CA LEU A 87 -6.95 12.72 14.77
C LEU A 87 -6.33 13.99 14.19
N LYS A 88 -5.22 14.41 14.81
CA LYS A 88 -4.45 15.58 14.38
C LYS A 88 -3.69 15.21 13.11
N TYR A 89 -4.31 15.43 11.96
CA TYR A 89 -3.59 15.56 10.70
C TYR A 89 -2.65 16.76 10.81
N LYS A 90 -1.34 16.50 10.82
CA LYS A 90 -0.31 17.53 10.97
C LYS A 90 0.21 17.91 9.59
N LYS A 91 -0.29 19.04 9.09
CA LYS A 91 0.11 19.69 7.84
C LYS A 91 1.61 20.04 7.88
N THR A 92 2.40 19.52 6.95
CA THR A 92 3.73 20.08 6.65
C THR A 92 3.82 20.42 5.17
N ASN A 93 4.38 21.59 4.89
CA ASN A 93 4.56 22.11 3.53
C ASN A 93 5.89 21.59 2.99
N SER A 94 5.87 20.92 1.84
CA SER A 94 7.06 20.76 1.00
C SER A 94 6.71 21.12 -0.43
N SER A 95 7.35 22.18 -0.92
CA SER A 95 7.26 22.68 -2.29
C SER A 95 7.77 21.63 -3.28
N ALA A 96 6.86 21.17 -4.15
CA ALA A 96 7.12 20.18 -5.18
C ALA A 96 8.09 20.70 -6.26
N LEU A 97 9.04 19.86 -6.64
CA LEU A 97 9.75 19.89 -7.91
C LEU A 97 9.70 18.46 -8.48
N ASP A 98 9.33 18.38 -9.77
CA ASP A 98 9.48 17.28 -10.73
C ASP A 98 9.69 15.85 -10.17
N GLY A 99 8.66 15.00 -10.27
CA GLY A 99 8.77 13.54 -10.07
C GLY A 99 9.44 13.10 -8.77
N SER A 100 9.04 13.66 -7.63
CA SER A 100 9.64 13.33 -6.32
C SER A 100 9.47 11.85 -5.97
N PHE A 101 10.55 11.19 -5.58
CA PHE A 101 10.49 9.83 -5.03
C PHE A 101 10.31 9.89 -3.51
N ILE A 102 9.35 9.12 -3.00
CA ILE A 102 9.01 9.04 -1.58
C ILE A 102 9.48 7.68 -1.02
N PRO A 103 10.09 7.65 0.17
CA PRO A 103 10.34 6.40 0.87
C PRO A 103 9.04 5.83 1.45
N TYR A 104 8.80 4.54 1.18
CA TYR A 104 7.75 3.75 1.79
C TYR A 104 8.36 2.63 2.62
N HIS A 105 7.96 2.53 3.88
CA HIS A 105 8.26 1.37 4.71
C HIS A 105 7.11 0.38 4.66
N ILE A 106 7.36 -0.81 4.12
CA ILE A 106 6.35 -1.84 3.88
C ILE A 106 6.62 -3.01 4.82
N VAL A 107 5.59 -3.46 5.54
CA VAL A 107 5.64 -4.66 6.36
C VAL A 107 4.62 -5.67 5.84
N LEU A 108 5.09 -6.85 5.46
CA LEU A 108 4.26 -7.97 5.02
C LEU A 108 4.17 -9.00 6.15
N THR A 109 2.96 -9.49 6.42
CA THR A 109 2.74 -10.64 7.30
C THR A 109 2.21 -11.80 6.48
N THR A 110 2.98 -12.89 6.41
CA THR A 110 2.54 -14.14 5.79
C THR A 110 1.80 -14.98 6.82
N GLY A 111 0.63 -15.51 6.45
CA GLY A 111 -0.22 -16.24 7.39
C GLY A 111 0.32 -17.61 7.80
N LYS A 112 -0.44 -18.28 8.67
CA LYS A 112 -0.08 -19.56 9.31
C LYS A 112 -0.71 -20.80 8.65
N GLU A 113 -1.37 -20.59 7.53
CA GLU A 113 -2.05 -21.61 6.77
C GLU A 113 -1.04 -22.63 6.24
N TYR A 114 -1.50 -23.87 6.08
CA TYR A 114 -0.65 -24.92 5.53
C TYR A 114 -0.18 -24.56 4.10
N ASP A 115 1.13 -24.62 3.87
CA ASP A 115 1.79 -24.18 2.63
C ASP A 115 1.47 -22.71 2.28
N SER A 116 1.54 -21.80 3.27
CA SER A 116 1.34 -20.35 3.09
C SER A 116 2.55 -19.61 2.54
N SER A 117 3.73 -20.22 2.52
CA SER A 117 4.99 -19.56 2.10
C SER A 117 5.14 -19.46 0.58
N THR A 118 5.78 -18.40 0.09
CA THR A 118 6.13 -18.27 -1.34
C THR A 118 7.60 -17.94 -1.56
N SER A 119 8.21 -18.57 -2.57
CA SER A 119 9.53 -18.16 -3.05
C SER A 119 9.46 -17.24 -4.26
N SER A 120 8.26 -17.00 -4.82
CA SER A 120 8.10 -16.06 -5.92
C SER A 120 8.37 -14.63 -5.47
N ARG A 121 8.94 -13.82 -6.37
CA ARG A 121 9.17 -12.41 -6.05
C ARG A 121 7.85 -11.66 -5.98
N VAL A 122 7.76 -10.77 -5.01
CA VAL A 122 6.56 -9.98 -4.72
C VAL A 122 6.85 -8.53 -5.07
N PHE A 123 5.84 -7.86 -5.61
CA PHE A 123 5.85 -6.42 -5.76
C PHE A 123 4.55 -5.81 -5.26
N LEU A 124 4.63 -4.53 -4.93
CA LEU A 124 3.52 -3.70 -4.50
C LEU A 124 3.37 -2.51 -5.45
N ILE A 125 2.14 -2.12 -5.74
CA ILE A 125 1.81 -0.85 -6.38
C ILE A 125 0.92 -0.08 -5.42
N VAL A 126 1.33 1.14 -5.07
CA VAL A 126 0.49 2.08 -4.33
C VAL A 126 -0.26 2.93 -5.35
N ILE A 127 -1.56 3.10 -5.13
CA ILE A 127 -2.46 3.85 -6.01
C ILE A 127 -3.14 4.94 -5.19
N GLY A 128 -3.09 6.18 -5.67
CA GLY A 128 -3.73 7.33 -5.03
C GLY A 128 -5.19 7.52 -5.45
N PRO A 129 -5.87 8.55 -4.93
CA PRO A 129 -7.28 8.85 -5.23
C PRO A 129 -7.57 9.11 -6.71
N GLN A 130 -6.57 9.63 -7.44
CA GLN A 130 -6.69 10.01 -8.86
C GLN A 130 -6.22 8.90 -9.80
N GLU A 131 -6.11 7.65 -9.31
CA GLU A 131 -5.63 6.47 -10.06
C GLU A 131 -4.17 6.58 -10.57
N ASN A 132 -3.45 7.59 -10.11
CA ASN A 132 -2.00 7.72 -10.15
C ASN A 132 -1.34 6.60 -9.33
N SER A 133 -0.22 6.04 -9.82
CA SER A 133 0.43 4.91 -9.16
C SER A 133 1.95 5.02 -9.11
N THR A 134 2.56 4.37 -8.12
CA THR A 134 4.02 4.31 -7.92
C THR A 134 4.76 3.47 -8.96
N GLY A 135 4.05 2.73 -9.82
CA GLY A 135 4.61 1.60 -10.55
C GLY A 135 4.95 0.43 -9.63
N HIS A 136 5.70 -0.56 -10.16
CA HIS A 136 6.08 -1.76 -9.39
C HIS A 136 7.21 -1.44 -8.39
N MET A 137 6.89 -1.51 -7.10
CA MET A 137 7.88 -1.52 -6.03
C MET A 137 8.20 -2.97 -5.67
N TRP A 138 9.36 -3.46 -6.11
CA TRP A 138 9.80 -4.82 -5.81
C TRP A 138 10.20 -4.96 -4.34
N LEU A 139 9.74 -6.04 -3.72
CA LEU A 139 9.99 -6.36 -2.31
C LEU A 139 11.02 -7.48 -2.25
N ASP A 140 12.25 -7.14 -2.66
CA ASP A 140 13.34 -8.11 -2.75
C ASP A 140 13.82 -8.49 -1.35
N LEU A 141 13.82 -9.79 -1.06
CA LEU A 141 14.32 -10.35 0.17
C LEU A 141 15.85 -10.18 0.26
N PRO A 142 16.42 -10.03 1.46
CA PRO A 142 17.87 -10.04 1.63
C PRO A 142 18.46 -11.40 1.24
N GLU A 143 19.74 -11.46 0.89
CA GLU A 143 20.38 -12.65 0.31
C GLU A 143 20.26 -13.92 1.18
N GLU A 144 20.12 -13.76 2.49
CA GLU A 144 19.98 -14.89 3.43
C GLU A 144 18.57 -15.51 3.44
N LYS A 145 17.60 -14.86 2.79
CA LYS A 145 16.21 -15.31 2.70
C LYS A 145 15.85 -15.66 1.27
N THR A 146 15.29 -16.85 1.09
CA THR A 146 14.88 -17.38 -0.23
C THR A 146 13.37 -17.40 -0.44
N GLN A 147 12.58 -17.06 0.59
CA GLN A 147 11.12 -17.08 0.55
C GLN A 147 10.50 -16.20 1.64
N PHE A 148 9.27 -15.78 1.40
CA PHE A 148 8.34 -15.30 2.42
C PHE A 148 7.81 -16.53 3.15
N ALA A 149 8.25 -16.75 4.39
CA ALA A 149 8.00 -17.99 5.12
C ALA A 149 6.62 -17.99 5.78
N ALA A 150 6.09 -19.18 6.09
CA ALA A 150 4.84 -19.28 6.85
C ALA A 150 4.99 -18.62 8.22
N SER A 151 3.99 -17.84 8.65
CA SER A 151 4.00 -17.09 9.92
C SER A 151 5.19 -16.12 10.07
N SER A 152 5.75 -15.62 8.96
CA SER A 152 6.84 -14.63 9.00
C SER A 152 6.36 -13.20 8.80
N VAL A 153 7.21 -12.28 9.25
CA VAL A 153 7.07 -10.85 9.01
C VAL A 153 8.31 -10.35 8.28
N GLU A 154 8.10 -9.73 7.13
CA GLU A 154 9.13 -9.15 6.29
C GLU A 154 8.97 -7.63 6.23
N LYS A 155 10.07 -6.89 6.32
CA LYS A 155 10.10 -5.43 6.34
C LYS A 155 10.98 -4.91 5.21
N PHE A 156 10.48 -3.92 4.49
CA PHE A 156 11.14 -3.32 3.33
C PHE A 156 11.13 -1.80 3.45
N SER A 157 12.14 -1.16 2.87
CA SER A 157 12.16 0.29 2.64
C SER A 157 12.41 0.49 1.15
N VAL A 158 11.43 1.02 0.44
CA VAL A 158 11.45 1.15 -1.04
C VAL A 158 11.10 2.56 -1.45
N MET A 159 11.66 3.02 -2.56
CA MET A 159 11.31 4.32 -3.13
C MET A 159 10.15 4.13 -4.13
N GLY A 160 9.13 4.97 -4.03
CA GLY A 160 8.02 5.04 -4.99
C GLY A 160 7.88 6.46 -5.54
N ILE A 161 7.41 6.60 -6.78
CA ILE A 161 7.08 7.92 -7.34
C ILE A 161 5.91 8.50 -6.55
N ASP A 162 6.02 9.76 -6.13
CA ASP A 162 4.90 10.49 -5.53
C ASP A 162 3.72 10.48 -6.50
N THR A 163 2.62 9.87 -6.08
CA THR A 163 1.43 9.74 -6.90
C THR A 163 0.92 11.13 -7.32
N VAL A 164 1.03 12.15 -6.47
CA VAL A 164 0.52 13.51 -6.74
C VAL A 164 1.31 14.24 -7.83
N CYS A 165 2.62 14.00 -7.92
CA CYS A 165 3.50 14.64 -8.91
C CYS A 165 3.33 14.11 -10.34
N CYS A 166 2.55 13.04 -10.56
CA CYS A 166 2.30 12.48 -11.88
C CYS A 166 1.41 13.37 -12.78
N ASN A 167 0.77 14.39 -12.22
CA ASN A 167 0.04 15.39 -12.99
C ASN A 167 0.98 16.55 -13.35
N GLY A 168 1.69 16.42 -14.48
CA GLY A 168 2.26 17.57 -15.17
C GLY A 168 1.15 18.50 -15.70
N PRO A 169 1.45 19.79 -15.94
CA PRO A 169 0.46 20.82 -16.29
C PRO A 169 -0.29 20.54 -17.59
#